data_AF-A0AB74HBI9-F1
#
_entry.id   AF-A0AB74HBI9-F1
#
_cell.length_a   1.000
_cell.length_b   1.000
_cell.length_c   1.000
_cell.angle_alpha   90.00
_cell.angle_beta   90.00
_cell.angle_gamma   90.00
#
_symmetry.space_group_name_H-M   'P 1'
#
loop_
_entity.id
_entity.type
_entity.pdbx_description
1 polymer ?
#
loop_
_entity_poly.entity_id
_entity_poly.type
_entity_poly.pdbx_seq_one_letter_code
_entity_poly.pdbx_strand_id
1 'polypeptide(L)' 'MAGPIDVIQLALSALASAGLGSESPAEAYVLGYQAGWREALDLCIRIETAINNETEETNEHHQQ' A
#
# COMPACT_ATOMS: atom_id res chain seq x y z
N MET A 1 -18.11 -8.65 -11.45
CA MET A 1 -17.87 -9.63 -10.38
C MET A 1 -16.39 -9.98 -10.40
N ALA A 2 -15.56 -9.30 -9.60
CA ALA A 2 -14.18 -9.74 -9.42
C ALA A 2 -14.22 -11.11 -8.72
N GLY A 3 -13.46 -12.08 -9.23
CA GLY A 3 -13.35 -13.40 -8.62
C GLY A 3 -12.75 -13.33 -7.21
N PRO A 4 -12.65 -14.46 -6.50
CA PRO A 4 -11.93 -14.53 -5.24
C PRO A 4 -10.51 -13.96 -5.42
N ILE A 5 -10.06 -13.15 -4.48
CA ILE A 5 -8.71 -12.58 -4.51
C ILE A 5 -7.70 -13.73 -4.41
N ASP A 6 -6.89 -13.91 -5.44
CA ASP A 6 -5.79 -14.86 -5.43
C ASP A 6 -4.61 -14.27 -4.64
N VAL A 7 -4.60 -14.58 -3.35
CA VAL A 7 -3.59 -14.11 -2.40
C VAL A 7 -2.18 -14.59 -2.74
N ILE A 8 -2.04 -15.75 -3.40
CA ILE A 8 -0.74 -16.27 -3.83
C ILE A 8 -0.21 -15.44 -4.99
N GLN A 9 -1.03 -15.15 -5.99
CA GLN A 9 -0.64 -14.28 -7.11
C GLN A 9 -0.30 -12.86 -6.62
N LEU A 10 -1.06 -12.33 -5.67
CA LEU A 10 -0.78 -11.02 -5.09
C LEU A 10 0.59 -10.99 -4.38
N ALA A 11 0.89 -12.02 -3.57
CA ALA A 11 2.18 -12.14 -2.90
C ALA A 11 3.34 -12.27 -3.89
N LEU A 12 3.20 -13.11 -4.93
CA LEU A 12 4.21 -13.27 -5.98
C LEU A 12 4.44 -11.97 -6.76
N SER A 13 3.38 -11.20 -7.02
CA SER A 13 3.45 -9.89 -7.67
C SER A 13 4.20 -8.87 -6.80
N ALA A 14 3.92 -8.86 -5.50
CA ALA A 14 4.60 -8.00 -4.54
C ALA A 14 6.09 -8.36 -4.42
N LEU A 15 6.42 -9.65 -4.38
CA LEU A 15 7.80 -10.15 -4.40
C LEU A 15 8.55 -9.69 -5.65
N ALA A 16 7.95 -9.86 -6.83
CA ALA A 16 8.53 -9.42 -8.09
C ALA A 16 8.73 -7.89 -8.16
N SER A 17 7.72 -7.12 -7.70
CA SER A 17 7.79 -5.65 -7.62
C SER A 17 8.88 -5.16 -6.67
N ALA A 18 9.11 -5.89 -5.58
CA ALA A 18 10.20 -5.64 -4.64
C ALA A 18 11.59 -6.04 -5.18
N GLY A 19 11.66 -6.61 -6.40
CA GLY A 19 12.92 -7.10 -6.99
C GLY A 19 13.40 -8.43 -6.40
N LEU A 20 12.54 -9.14 -5.68
CA LEU A 20 12.89 -10.38 -4.99
C LEU A 20 12.70 -11.59 -5.91
N GLY A 21 13.80 -12.31 -6.16
CA GLY A 21 13.76 -13.52 -6.99
C GLY A 21 15.05 -14.34 -7.01
N SER A 22 16.20 -13.70 -6.78
CA SER A 22 17.52 -14.36 -6.68
C SER A 22 18.23 -14.14 -5.35
N GLU A 23 17.61 -13.39 -4.44
CA GLU A 23 18.18 -12.99 -3.17
C GLU A 23 18.35 -14.17 -2.22
N SER A 24 19.34 -14.09 -1.33
CA SER A 24 19.43 -15.03 -0.20
C SER A 24 18.18 -14.91 0.69
N PRO A 25 17.77 -15.96 1.43
CA PRO A 25 16.60 -15.86 2.31
C PRO A 25 16.65 -14.70 3.32
N ALA A 26 17.84 -14.35 3.82
CA ALA A 26 18.02 -13.22 4.73
C ALA A 26 17.80 -11.87 4.03
N GLU A 27 18.31 -11.74 2.81
CA GLU A 27 18.16 -10.53 1.99
C GLU A 27 16.72 -10.34 1.53
N ALA A 28 16.05 -11.41 1.09
CA ALA A 28 14.63 -11.40 0.78
C ALA A 28 13.77 -10.98 1.98
N TYR A 29 14.13 -11.42 3.20
CA TYR A 29 13.43 -11.00 4.43
C TYR A 29 13.58 -9.50 4.69
N VAL A 30 14.80 -8.96 4.64
CA VAL A 30 15.06 -7.53 4.89
C VAL A 30 14.37 -6.64 3.86
N LEU A 31 14.49 -6.99 2.59
CA LEU A 31 13.87 -6.25 1.48
C LEU A 31 12.34 -6.33 1.53
N GLY A 32 11.77 -7.51 1.82
CA GLY A 32 10.34 -7.68 2.00
C GLY A 32 9.80 -6.86 3.18
N TYR A 33 10.52 -6.83 4.30
CA TYR A 33 10.19 -5.98 5.45
C TYR A 33 10.20 -4.49 5.07
N GLN A 34 11.26 -4.01 4.42
CA GLN A 34 11.36 -2.62 3.98
C GLN A 34 10.25 -2.24 2.99
N ALA A 35 9.95 -3.11 2.02
CA ALA A 35 8.88 -2.89 1.04
C ALA A 35 7.51 -2.81 1.73
N GLY A 36 7.21 -3.76 2.63
CA GLY A 36 5.95 -3.77 3.38
C GLY A 36 5.75 -2.52 4.25
N TRP A 37 6.80 -2.04 4.92
CA TRP A 37 6.72 -0.78 5.69
C TRP A 37 6.45 0.43 4.81
N ARG A 38 7.09 0.51 3.64
CA ARG A 38 6.85 1.60 2.70
C ARG A 38 5.40 1.61 2.21
N GLU A 39 4.85 0.45 1.85
CA GLU A 39 3.45 0.34 1.41
C GLU A 39 2.47 0.70 2.53
N ALA A 40 2.75 0.29 3.77
CA ALA A 40 1.91 0.66 4.92
C ALA A 40 1.92 2.19 5.15
N LEU A 41 3.09 2.83 5.06
CA LEU A 41 3.19 4.29 5.19
C LEU A 41 2.47 5.02 4.05
N ASP A 42 2.63 4.55 2.81
CA ASP A 42 1.92 5.11 1.66
C ASP A 42 0.39 5.02 1.84
N LEU A 43 -0.10 3.89 2.34
CA LEU A 43 -1.52 3.73 2.66
C LEU A 43 -1.98 4.72 3.72
N CYS A 44 -1.23 4.89 4.81
CA CYS A 44 -1.57 5.87 5.84
C CYS A 44 -1.65 7.29 5.28
N ILE A 45 -0.66 7.70 4.46
CA ILE A 45 -0.64 9.02 3.81
C ILE A 45 -1.87 9.20 2.91
N ARG A 46 -2.23 8.18 2.13
CA ARG A 46 -3.41 8.22 1.25
C ARG A 46 -4.71 8.35 2.03
N ILE A 47 -4.84 7.63 3.14
CA ILE A 47 -6.01 7.72 4.02
C ILE A 47 -6.09 9.12 4.65
N GLU A 48 -4.99 9.63 5.19
CA GLU A 48 -4.93 10.98 5.76
C GLU A 48 -5.31 12.05 4.73
N THR A 49 -4.76 11.95 3.52
CA THR A 49 -5.07 12.87 2.42
C THR A 49 -6.55 12.81 2.04
N ALA A 50 -7.13 11.61 1.95
CA ALA A 50 -8.55 11.45 1.65
C ALA A 50 -9.45 12.09 2.73
N ILE A 51 -9.14 11.83 4.00
CA ILE A 51 -9.86 12.42 5.15
C ILE A 51 -9.76 13.96 5.14
N ASN A 52 -8.58 14.50 4.89
CA ASN A 52 -8.37 15.95 4.85
C ASN A 52 -9.17 16.59 3.71
N ASN A 53 -9.16 15.99 2.51
CA ASN A 53 -9.94 16.48 1.37
C ASN A 53 -11.46 16.43 1.64
N GLU A 54 -11.97 15.36 2.26
CA GLU A 54 -13.40 15.27 2.66
C GLU A 54 -13.77 16.34 3.71
N THR A 55 -12.82 16.69 4.58
CA THR A 55 -13.01 17.71 5.62
C THR A 55 -12.96 19.13 5.05
N GLU A 56 -12.11 19.38 4.04
CA GLU A 56 -12.05 20.66 3.32
C GLU A 56 -13.34 20.90 2.52
N GLU A 57 -13.85 19.90 1.78
CA GLU A 57 -15.12 20.00 1.04
C GLU A 57 -16.32 20.29 1.96
N THR A 58 -16.34 19.72 3.17
CA THR A 58 -17.42 19.96 4.13
C THR A 58 -17.33 21.31 4.85
N ASN A 59 -16.14 21.91 4.98
CA ASN A 59 -15.98 23.25 5.53
C ASN A 59 -16.40 24.36 4.56
N GLU A 60 -16.20 24.17 3.25
CA GLU A 60 -16.63 25.14 2.22
C GLU A 60 -18.16 25.25 2.11
N HIS A 61 -18.88 24.15 2.28
CA HIS A 61 -20.35 24.12 2.25
C HIS A 61 -21.04 24.77 3.46
N HIS A 62 -20.34 24.93 4.59
CA HIS A 62 -20.89 25.56 5.80
C HIS A 62 -20.58 27.06 5.94
N GLN A 63 -19.79 27.63 5.03
CA GLN A 63 -19.46 29.07 5.01
C GLN A 63 -20.27 29.90 3.99
N GLN A 64 -21.29 29.32 3.36
CA GLN A 64 -22.24 30.03 2.48
C GLN A 64 -23.60 30.26 3.15
#